data_AF-K1P8N6-F1
#
_entry.id   AF-K1P8N6-F1
#
_cell.length_a   1.000
_cell.length_b   1.000
_cell.length_c   1.000
_cell.angle_alpha   90.00
_cell.angle_beta   90.00
_cell.angle_gamma   90.00
#
_symmetry.space_group_name_H-M   'P 1'
#
loop_
_entity.id
_entity.type
_entity.pdbx_description
1 polymer ?
#
loop_
_entity_poly.entity_id
_entity_poly.type
_entity_poly.pdbx_seq_one_letter_code
_entity_poly.pdbx_strand_id
1 'polypeptide(L)'
;MAPTTVAKTEVVTASTAPTTVVPTTLITTTLSPATKTVEQTANPSSSAFPTGMFKDCKELKSNGYSNNGVYSIYPYLPVTTSVRVYCDMTTDGGGWTVFQHRRDGSVNFYLLWDNYKKGFGEPNGEYWLGNDHLHQLTSLGTSDFYVRLEKFTGGWAYAKYNNFTVADESDGYRMRLKVGSYRGNAGKD
;
A
#
# COMPACT_ATOMS: atom_id res chain seq x y z
N MET A 1 22.78 6.20 31.43
CA MET A 1 21.80 6.57 30.39
C MET A 1 21.19 5.29 29.85
N ALA A 2 19.92 5.03 30.13
CA ALA A 2 19.19 3.96 29.43
C ALA A 2 19.01 4.41 27.97
N PRO A 3 19.19 3.53 26.98
CA PRO A 3 18.82 3.87 25.61
C PRO A 3 17.32 4.15 25.62
N THR A 4 16.90 5.32 25.13
CA THR A 4 15.50 5.61 24.81
C THR A 4 15.09 4.64 23.72
N THR A 5 14.59 3.48 24.11
CA THR A 5 14.02 2.49 23.22
C THR A 5 12.81 3.16 22.56
N VAL A 6 12.90 3.47 21.27
CA VAL A 6 11.75 3.92 20.49
C VAL A 6 10.99 2.68 20.07
N ALA A 7 9.66 2.66 20.29
CA ALA A 7 8.84 1.55 19.80
C ALA A 7 8.97 1.50 18.27
N LYS A 8 9.48 0.38 17.73
CA LYS A 8 9.57 0.24 16.27
C LYS A 8 8.17 0.12 15.73
N THR A 9 7.78 1.07 14.89
CA THR A 9 6.44 1.13 14.32
C THR A 9 6.59 1.15 12.82
N GLU A 10 5.94 0.22 12.14
CA GLU A 10 5.83 0.26 10.69
C GLU A 10 4.35 0.28 10.34
N VAL A 11 3.98 1.29 9.57
CA VAL A 11 2.63 1.48 9.09
C VAL A 11 2.64 1.39 7.59
N VAL A 12 1.92 0.41 7.06
CA VAL A 12 1.90 0.09 5.64
C VAL A 12 0.49 0.06 5.09
N THR A 13 0.41 0.33 3.79
CA THR A 13 -0.81 0.17 3.00
C THR A 13 -0.53 -0.73 1.80
N ALA A 14 -1.50 -1.57 1.42
CA ALA A 14 -1.43 -2.35 0.17
C ALA A 14 -2.78 -2.32 -0.52
N SER A 15 -2.81 -1.97 -1.82
CA SER A 15 -4.02 -2.10 -2.62
C SER A 15 -4.45 -3.56 -2.65
N THR A 16 -5.74 -3.79 -2.46
CA THR A 16 -6.37 -5.10 -2.67
C THR A 16 -6.75 -5.22 -4.14
N ALA A 17 -6.66 -6.43 -4.70
CA ALA A 17 -7.15 -6.69 -6.05
C ALA A 17 -8.69 -6.53 -6.07
N PRO A 18 -9.28 -5.95 -7.12
CA PRO A 18 -10.73 -5.97 -7.27
C PRO A 18 -11.20 -7.43 -7.35
N THR A 19 -12.13 -7.82 -6.47
CA THR A 19 -12.85 -9.08 -6.60
C THR A 19 -13.77 -8.99 -7.82
N THR A 20 -13.30 -9.42 -8.98
CA THR A 20 -14.16 -9.67 -10.13
C THR A 20 -15.01 -10.91 -9.84
N VAL A 21 -16.25 -10.69 -9.38
CA VAL A 21 -17.28 -11.72 -9.43
C VAL A 21 -17.62 -11.90 -10.91
N VAL A 22 -17.09 -12.94 -11.53
CA VAL A 22 -17.49 -13.33 -12.89
C VAL A 22 -18.88 -13.95 -12.78
N PRO A 23 -19.94 -13.39 -13.40
CA PRO A 23 -21.19 -14.12 -13.51
C PRO A 23 -20.97 -15.29 -14.47
N THR A 24 -21.08 -16.52 -13.96
CA THR A 24 -21.05 -17.72 -14.79
C THR A 24 -22.36 -17.83 -15.56
N THR A 25 -22.44 -17.27 -16.76
CA THR A 25 -23.49 -17.58 -17.72
C THR A 25 -23.12 -18.87 -18.47
N LEU A 26 -23.95 -19.90 -18.33
CA LEU A 26 -23.85 -21.14 -19.10
C LEU A 26 -24.20 -20.85 -20.57
N ILE A 27 -23.22 -20.99 -21.48
CA ILE A 27 -23.46 -20.98 -22.93
C ILE A 27 -23.43 -22.41 -23.42
N THR A 28 -24.59 -22.89 -23.89
CA THR A 28 -24.74 -24.15 -24.63
C THR A 28 -24.31 -23.90 -26.08
N THR A 29 -23.22 -24.53 -26.55
CA THR A 29 -22.76 -24.40 -27.95
C THR A 29 -22.94 -25.70 -28.71
N THR A 30 -23.78 -25.66 -29.74
CA THR A 30 -23.82 -26.64 -30.84
C THR A 30 -22.61 -26.47 -31.76
N LEU A 31 -21.98 -27.57 -32.14
CA LEU A 31 -20.78 -27.65 -32.98
C LEU A 31 -21.07 -27.37 -34.46
N SER A 32 -20.21 -26.58 -35.12
CA SER A 32 -19.77 -26.81 -36.50
C SER A 32 -18.45 -26.08 -36.81
N PRO A 33 -17.65 -26.55 -37.78
CA PRO A 33 -16.22 -26.30 -37.83
C PRO A 33 -15.81 -25.32 -38.94
N ALA A 34 -14.99 -24.30 -38.63
CA ALA A 34 -14.02 -23.74 -39.57
C ALA A 34 -13.03 -22.77 -38.90
N THR A 35 -11.75 -22.98 -39.22
CA THR A 35 -10.61 -22.03 -39.23
C THR A 35 -10.08 -21.48 -37.89
N LYS A 36 -8.90 -21.97 -37.50
CA LYS A 36 -8.08 -21.40 -36.42
C LYS A 36 -7.33 -20.17 -36.94
N THR A 37 -7.84 -18.99 -36.60
CA THR A 37 -7.02 -17.78 -36.49
C THR A 37 -6.94 -17.47 -35.01
N VAL A 38 -5.73 -17.49 -34.44
CA VAL A 38 -5.49 -17.09 -33.05
C VAL A 38 -5.58 -15.57 -32.99
N GLU A 39 -6.80 -15.07 -32.82
CA GLU A 39 -7.04 -13.68 -32.46
C GLU A 39 -6.78 -13.56 -30.95
N GLN A 40 -5.59 -13.07 -30.61
CA GLN A 40 -5.27 -12.72 -29.24
C GLN A 40 -6.17 -11.54 -28.84
N THR A 41 -7.32 -11.86 -28.24
CA THR A 41 -8.21 -10.90 -27.63
C THR A 41 -7.47 -10.26 -26.47
N ALA A 42 -6.89 -9.09 -26.74
CA ALA A 42 -6.37 -8.21 -25.72
C ALA A 42 -7.51 -7.91 -24.74
N ASN A 43 -7.36 -8.39 -23.51
CA ASN A 43 -8.23 -8.07 -22.40
C ASN A 43 -8.17 -6.55 -22.15
N PRO A 44 -9.29 -5.80 -22.16
CA PRO A 44 -9.27 -4.35 -21.97
C PRO A 44 -9.16 -4.03 -20.48
N SER A 45 -8.05 -4.39 -19.84
CA SER A 45 -7.63 -3.77 -18.60
C SER A 45 -6.64 -2.67 -18.96
N SER A 46 -7.15 -1.52 -19.40
CA SER A 46 -6.33 -0.32 -19.58
C SER A 46 -5.72 0.05 -18.23
N SER A 47 -4.47 -0.35 -17.97
CA SER A 47 -3.74 0.22 -16.85
C SER A 47 -3.63 1.72 -17.12
N ALA A 48 -4.18 2.55 -16.24
CA ALA A 48 -4.04 4.00 -16.32
C ALA A 48 -2.56 4.46 -16.23
N PHE A 49 -1.66 3.51 -15.94
CA PHE A 49 -0.23 3.67 -15.86
C PHE A 49 0.48 3.10 -17.09
N PRO A 50 1.47 3.80 -17.67
CA PRO A 50 2.36 3.27 -18.70
C PRO A 50 3.17 2.06 -18.20
N THR A 51 3.62 1.22 -19.14
CA THR A 51 4.45 0.04 -18.84
C THR A 51 5.69 0.40 -18.01
N GLY A 52 5.91 -0.35 -16.92
CA GLY A 52 7.06 -0.14 -16.02
C GLY A 52 6.86 0.98 -14.99
N MET A 53 5.70 1.64 -14.97
CA MET A 53 5.32 2.61 -13.95
C MET A 53 4.24 2.00 -13.06
N PHE A 54 4.60 1.62 -11.84
CA PHE A 54 3.71 0.92 -10.93
C PHE A 54 3.17 1.88 -9.86
N LYS A 55 1.87 1.84 -9.58
CA LYS A 55 1.23 2.79 -8.66
C LYS A 55 1.73 2.64 -7.22
N ASP A 56 2.01 1.40 -6.81
CA ASP A 56 2.36 1.04 -5.45
C ASP A 56 3.25 -0.23 -5.39
N CYS A 57 3.62 -0.62 -4.18
CA CYS A 57 4.43 -1.81 -3.95
C CYS A 57 3.70 -3.12 -4.30
N LYS A 58 2.36 -3.11 -4.32
CA LYS A 58 1.59 -4.30 -4.67
C LYS A 58 1.67 -4.58 -6.16
N GLU A 59 1.56 -3.55 -7.00
CA GLU A 59 1.75 -3.67 -8.44
C GLU A 59 3.19 -4.07 -8.79
N LEU A 60 4.20 -3.49 -8.12
CA LEU A 60 5.58 -3.97 -8.23
C LEU A 60 5.66 -5.47 -7.93
N LYS A 61 5.08 -5.92 -6.81
CA LYS A 61 5.12 -7.35 -6.45
C LYS A 61 4.46 -8.25 -7.49
N SER A 62 3.29 -7.86 -8.01
CA SER A 62 2.59 -8.60 -9.06
C SER A 62 3.39 -8.69 -10.37
N ASN A 63 4.31 -7.76 -10.60
CA ASN A 63 5.21 -7.73 -11.76
C ASN A 63 6.59 -8.35 -11.48
N GLY A 64 6.70 -9.19 -10.43
CA GLY A 64 7.87 -10.03 -10.18
C GLY A 64 8.93 -9.42 -9.26
N TYR A 65 8.73 -8.22 -8.74
CA TYR A 65 9.64 -7.63 -7.76
C TYR A 65 9.40 -8.24 -6.37
N SER A 66 10.40 -8.94 -5.83
CA SER A 66 10.23 -9.77 -4.62
C SER A 66 11.13 -9.39 -3.44
N ASN A 67 12.07 -8.47 -3.62
CA ASN A 67 13.01 -8.07 -2.58
C ASN A 67 12.48 -6.87 -1.77
N ASN A 68 12.73 -6.86 -0.47
CA ASN A 68 12.50 -5.67 0.34
C ASN A 68 13.50 -4.58 -0.04
N GLY A 69 13.05 -3.33 -0.04
CA GLY A 69 13.95 -2.21 -0.35
C GLY A 69 13.21 -0.95 -0.77
N VAL A 70 13.99 0.07 -1.16
CA VAL A 70 13.43 1.33 -1.63
C VAL A 70 13.16 1.24 -3.13
N TYR A 71 11.92 1.56 -3.52
CA TYR A 71 11.45 1.60 -4.90
C TYR A 71 10.87 2.96 -5.23
N SER A 72 10.80 3.26 -6.52
CA SER A 72 10.01 4.38 -7.04
C SER A 72 8.63 3.87 -7.45
N ILE A 73 7.59 4.52 -6.95
CA ILE A 73 6.19 4.27 -7.30
C ILE A 73 5.55 5.52 -7.91
N TYR A 74 4.39 5.37 -8.52
CA TYR A 74 3.69 6.43 -9.25
C TYR A 74 2.24 6.55 -8.77
N PRO A 75 1.97 7.17 -7.61
CA PRO A 75 0.63 7.17 -7.03
C PRO A 75 -0.34 8.20 -7.64
N TYR A 76 0.11 9.04 -8.59
CA TYR A 76 -0.68 10.12 -9.18
C TYR A 76 -1.12 9.81 -10.61
N LEU A 77 -2.34 10.25 -10.95
CA LEU A 77 -2.86 10.29 -12.33
C LEU A 77 -3.19 11.74 -12.72
N PRO A 78 -2.76 12.25 -13.89
CA PRO A 78 -1.85 11.60 -14.84
C PRO A 78 -0.46 11.37 -14.24
N VAL A 79 0.25 10.37 -14.78
CA VAL A 79 1.55 9.95 -14.25
C VAL A 79 2.60 11.01 -14.53
N THR A 80 2.88 11.83 -13.53
CA THR A 80 3.72 13.04 -13.65
C THR A 80 4.88 13.05 -12.67
N THR A 81 4.78 12.33 -11.55
CA THR A 81 5.79 12.36 -10.49
C THR A 81 5.92 10.99 -9.85
N SER A 82 7.17 10.57 -9.60
CA SER A 82 7.47 9.38 -8.81
C SER A 82 7.70 9.74 -7.35
N VAL A 83 7.41 8.79 -6.47
CA VAL A 83 7.66 8.90 -5.03
C VAL A 83 8.52 7.70 -4.61
N ARG A 84 9.55 7.96 -3.80
CA ARG A 84 10.39 6.88 -3.24
C ARG A 84 9.75 6.35 -1.98
N VAL A 85 9.58 5.03 -1.90
CA VAL A 85 8.97 4.33 -0.77
C VAL A 85 9.76 3.09 -0.42
N TYR A 86 9.68 2.66 0.83
CA TYR A 86 10.12 1.32 1.18
C TYR A 86 9.00 0.33 0.86
N CYS A 87 9.31 -0.72 0.12
CA CYS A 87 8.41 -1.83 -0.12
C CYS A 87 8.80 -3.02 0.77
N ASP A 88 7.88 -3.44 1.63
CA ASP A 88 7.96 -4.74 2.28
C ASP A 88 7.28 -5.78 1.38
N MET A 89 8.12 -6.56 0.71
CA MET A 89 7.75 -7.62 -0.21
C MET A 89 7.63 -8.99 0.46
N THR A 90 7.85 -9.12 1.77
CA THR A 90 7.90 -10.43 2.45
C THR A 90 6.85 -10.61 3.54
N THR A 91 6.56 -9.60 4.36
CA THR A 91 5.62 -9.70 5.49
C THR A 91 4.19 -9.95 5.01
N ASP A 92 3.47 -10.92 5.60
CA ASP A 92 2.05 -11.19 5.32
C ASP A 92 1.70 -11.27 3.82
N GLY A 93 2.55 -11.95 3.03
CA GLY A 93 2.36 -12.06 1.58
C GLY A 93 2.82 -10.85 0.77
N GLY A 94 3.37 -9.81 1.41
CA GLY A 94 4.10 -8.69 0.82
C GLY A 94 3.34 -7.79 -0.16
N GLY A 95 4.08 -6.85 -0.74
CA GLY A 95 3.54 -5.79 -1.60
C GLY A 95 3.04 -4.60 -0.79
N TRP A 96 3.60 -4.42 0.41
CA TRP A 96 3.26 -3.36 1.34
C TRP A 96 4.05 -2.10 1.01
N THR A 97 3.35 -1.00 0.79
CA THR A 97 3.95 0.34 0.75
C THR A 97 4.04 0.87 2.16
N VAL A 98 5.26 0.96 2.69
CA VAL A 98 5.50 1.60 3.98
C VAL A 98 5.25 3.09 3.82
N PHE A 99 4.55 3.69 4.77
CA PHE A 99 4.35 5.14 4.78
C PHE A 99 4.73 5.81 6.09
N GLN A 100 4.94 5.04 7.16
CA GLN A 100 5.58 5.52 8.36
C GLN A 100 6.49 4.43 8.92
N HIS A 101 7.72 4.78 9.26
CA HIS A 101 8.64 3.89 9.96
C HIS A 101 9.37 4.60 11.10
N ARG A 102 9.33 4.02 12.31
CA ARG A 102 10.16 4.35 13.48
C ARG A 102 11.03 3.16 13.84
N ARG A 103 12.29 3.39 14.21
CA ARG A 103 13.22 2.35 14.65
C ARG A 103 14.27 2.79 15.68
N ASP A 104 14.79 4.01 15.59
CA ASP A 104 16.01 4.46 16.29
C ASP A 104 15.95 5.90 16.80
N GLY A 105 14.89 6.66 16.47
CA GLY A 105 14.74 8.06 16.85
C GLY A 105 15.62 9.03 16.08
N SER A 106 16.20 8.62 14.95
CA SER A 106 17.08 9.47 14.13
C SER A 106 16.38 10.65 13.47
N VAL A 107 15.05 10.62 13.35
CA VAL A 107 14.27 11.67 12.69
C VAL A 107 13.31 12.33 13.69
N ASN A 108 13.23 13.66 13.63
CA ASN A 108 12.26 14.42 14.42
C ASN A 108 10.87 14.29 13.80
N PHE A 109 9.89 13.83 14.59
CA PHE A 109 8.47 13.76 14.21
C PHE A 109 7.65 14.92 14.81
N TYR A 110 8.24 15.78 15.65
CA TYR A 110 7.57 16.99 16.12
C TYR A 110 7.74 18.12 15.10
N LEU A 111 6.95 18.06 14.04
CA LEU A 111 7.03 18.96 12.88
C LEU A 111 5.68 19.62 12.57
N LEU A 112 5.73 20.71 11.80
CA LEU A 112 4.55 21.47 11.37
C LEU A 112 3.76 20.75 10.27
N TRP A 113 2.50 21.15 10.09
CA TRP A 113 1.54 20.60 9.12
C TRP A 113 2.12 20.37 7.73
N ASP A 114 2.80 21.37 7.17
CA ASP A 114 3.34 21.31 5.80
C ASP A 114 4.39 20.19 5.62
N ASN A 115 5.11 19.83 6.69
CA ASN A 115 6.03 18.67 6.67
C ASN A 115 5.26 17.35 6.61
N TYR A 116 4.19 17.21 7.38
CA TYR A 116 3.35 16.01 7.34
C TYR A 116 2.59 15.88 6.02
N LYS A 117 2.19 17.00 5.43
CA LYS A 117 1.60 17.05 4.09
C LYS A 117 2.56 16.49 3.03
N LYS A 118 3.80 17.01 2.99
CA LYS A 118 4.81 16.68 1.96
C LYS A 118 5.58 15.39 2.23
N GLY A 119 5.74 15.00 3.49
CA GLY A 119 6.63 13.93 3.91
C GLY A 119 8.00 14.44 4.38
N PHE A 120 8.69 13.59 5.16
CA PHE A 120 10.01 13.88 5.72
C PHE A 120 10.73 12.58 6.12
N GLY A 121 12.05 12.64 6.25
CA GLY A 121 12.89 11.47 6.56
C GLY A 121 13.28 10.68 5.31
N GLU A 122 13.82 9.48 5.50
CA GLU A 122 14.33 8.64 4.42
C GLU A 122 13.65 7.26 4.41
N PRO A 123 13.17 6.75 3.25
CA PRO A 123 12.47 5.47 3.19
C PRO A 123 13.25 4.27 3.75
N ASN A 124 14.59 4.28 3.67
CA ASN A 124 15.44 3.23 4.25
C ASN A 124 15.80 3.47 5.73
N GLY A 125 15.21 4.49 6.35
CA GLY A 125 15.45 4.96 7.71
C GLY A 125 14.13 5.11 8.47
N GLU A 126 14.07 6.16 9.31
CA GLU A 126 12.79 6.65 9.82
C GLU A 126 12.21 7.68 8.85
N TYR A 127 10.90 7.62 8.58
CA TYR A 127 10.26 8.58 7.70
C TYR A 127 8.74 8.61 7.85
N TRP A 128 8.17 9.68 7.30
CA TRP A 128 6.76 9.85 7.00
C TRP A 128 6.62 10.12 5.51
N LEU A 129 5.84 9.32 4.80
CA LEU A 129 5.69 9.41 3.35
C LEU A 129 5.16 10.77 2.91
N GLY A 130 4.20 11.34 3.65
CA GLY A 130 3.45 12.53 3.25
C GLY A 130 1.96 12.24 3.11
N ASN A 131 1.13 13.09 3.68
CA ASN A 131 -0.32 12.90 3.68
C ASN A 131 -0.91 13.03 2.27
N ASP A 132 -0.38 13.89 1.41
CA ASP A 132 -0.83 14.01 0.02
C ASP A 132 -0.60 12.71 -0.74
N HIS A 133 0.58 12.11 -0.57
CA HIS A 133 0.93 10.83 -1.18
C HIS A 133 0.06 9.68 -0.64
N LEU A 134 -0.17 9.66 0.67
CA LEU A 134 -0.99 8.63 1.31
C LEU A 134 -2.47 8.73 0.91
N HIS A 135 -3.01 9.95 0.81
CA HIS A 135 -4.33 10.18 0.26
C HIS A 135 -4.44 9.54 -1.13
N GLN A 136 -3.57 9.91 -2.08
CA GLN A 136 -3.61 9.37 -3.44
C GLN A 136 -3.52 7.84 -3.49
N LEU A 137 -2.61 7.24 -2.73
CA LEU A 137 -2.47 5.78 -2.64
C LEU A 137 -3.77 5.08 -2.21
N THR A 138 -4.51 5.69 -1.30
CA THR A 138 -5.77 5.12 -0.78
C THR A 138 -7.01 5.55 -1.55
N SER A 139 -6.91 6.52 -2.46
CA SER A 139 -7.98 6.96 -3.36
C SER A 139 -8.14 6.06 -4.59
N LEU A 140 -7.05 5.41 -5.03
CA LEU A 140 -7.00 4.60 -6.25
C LEU A 140 -7.47 3.16 -6.09
N GLY A 141 -8.19 2.85 -5.00
CA GLY A 141 -8.75 1.53 -4.75
C GLY A 141 -8.88 1.22 -3.26
N THR A 142 -9.31 0.00 -2.96
CA THR A 142 -9.41 -0.48 -1.58
C THR A 142 -8.03 -0.87 -1.06
N SER A 143 -7.63 -0.27 0.05
CA SER A 143 -6.33 -0.55 0.67
C SER A 143 -6.49 -1.28 2.00
N ASP A 144 -5.64 -2.28 2.24
CA ASP A 144 -5.44 -2.85 3.56
C ASP A 144 -4.44 -1.98 4.34
N PHE A 145 -4.64 -1.87 5.64
CA PHE A 145 -3.80 -1.10 6.56
C PHE A 145 -3.21 -2.03 7.59
N TYR A 146 -1.90 -1.99 7.78
CA TYR A 146 -1.20 -2.85 8.72
C TYR A 146 -0.22 -2.05 9.56
N VAL A 147 -0.33 -2.21 10.87
CA VAL A 147 0.54 -1.62 11.88
C VAL A 147 1.31 -2.74 12.54
N ARG A 148 2.65 -2.64 12.54
CA ARG A 148 3.55 -3.53 13.29
C ARG A 148 4.23 -2.75 14.39
N LEU A 149 4.26 -3.32 15.59
CA LEU A 149 4.86 -2.72 16.79
C LEU A 149 5.83 -3.71 17.44
N GLU A 150 7.06 -3.29 17.70
CA GLU A 150 7.98 -4.04 18.55
C GLU A 150 7.77 -3.65 20.02
N LYS A 151 7.58 -4.65 20.88
CA LYS A 151 7.50 -4.43 22.33
C LYS A 151 8.89 -4.18 22.90
N PHE A 152 8.98 -3.32 23.91
CA PHE A 152 10.25 -3.08 24.63
C PHE A 152 10.80 -4.34 25.30
N THR A 153 9.93 -5.27 25.67
CA THR A 153 10.28 -6.58 26.24
C THR A 153 10.67 -7.61 25.17
N GLY A 154 10.78 -7.21 23.91
CA GLY A 154 10.95 -8.09 22.76
C GLY A 154 9.62 -8.66 22.25
N GLY A 155 9.66 -9.12 21.00
CA GLY A 155 8.51 -9.66 20.28
C GLY A 155 7.65 -8.59 19.60
N TRP A 156 6.77 -9.05 18.72
CA TRP A 156 5.96 -8.20 17.85
C TRP A 156 4.47 -8.26 18.19
N ALA A 157 3.81 -7.11 18.06
CA ALA A 157 2.37 -7.00 17.98
C ALA A 157 1.99 -6.40 16.62
N TYR A 158 0.78 -6.71 16.14
CA TYR A 158 0.26 -6.11 14.92
C TYR A 158 -1.24 -5.84 15.00
N ALA A 159 -1.68 -4.89 14.18
CA ALA A 159 -3.08 -4.61 13.90
C ALA A 159 -3.26 -4.43 12.38
N LYS A 160 -4.16 -5.21 11.79
CA LYS A 160 -4.52 -5.16 10.39
C LYS A 160 -5.99 -4.75 10.26
N TYR A 161 -6.27 -3.90 9.29
CA TYR A 161 -7.60 -3.43 8.94
C TYR A 161 -7.77 -3.48 7.42
N ASN A 162 -9.01 -3.54 6.97
CA ASN A 162 -9.35 -3.48 5.56
C ASN A 162 -10.03 -2.16 5.22
N ASN A 163 -9.99 -1.79 3.94
CA ASN A 163 -10.63 -0.60 3.39
C ASN A 163 -10.24 0.68 4.14
N PHE A 164 -8.93 0.85 4.29
CA PHE A 164 -8.32 2.05 4.82
C PHE A 164 -8.30 3.14 3.77
N THR A 165 -8.82 4.30 4.13
CA THR A 165 -8.76 5.51 3.29
C THR A 165 -8.32 6.70 4.10
N VAL A 166 -7.64 7.62 3.41
CA VAL A 166 -7.24 8.94 3.92
C VAL A 166 -7.90 9.96 3.02
N ALA A 167 -8.68 10.88 3.59
CA ALA A 167 -9.29 11.97 2.82
C ALA A 167 -8.24 13.00 2.36
N ASP A 168 -8.64 13.97 1.54
CA ASP A 168 -7.75 15.06 1.14
C ASP A 168 -7.53 16.08 2.28
N GLU A 169 -6.72 17.10 2.00
CA GLU A 169 -6.40 18.16 2.97
C GLU A 169 -7.63 18.96 3.40
N SER A 170 -8.63 19.13 2.53
CA SER A 170 -9.83 19.93 2.85
C SER A 170 -10.69 19.26 3.92
N ASP A 171 -10.63 17.93 4.03
CA ASP A 171 -11.21 17.14 5.12
C ASP A 171 -10.18 16.77 6.21
N GLY A 172 -9.06 17.49 6.26
CA GLY A 172 -8.02 17.35 7.29
C GLY A 172 -7.31 16.00 7.28
N TYR A 173 -7.22 15.33 6.13
CA TYR A 173 -6.68 13.97 5.98
C TYR A 173 -7.35 12.93 6.88
N ARG A 174 -8.66 13.06 7.10
CA ARG A 174 -9.44 12.12 7.92
C ARG A 174 -9.22 10.67 7.49
N MET A 175 -8.77 9.84 8.43
CA MET A 175 -8.60 8.40 8.24
C MET A 175 -9.93 7.67 8.47
N ARG A 176 -10.24 6.69 7.62
CA ARG A 176 -11.38 5.77 7.80
C ARG A 176 -10.92 4.33 7.70
N LEU A 177 -11.49 3.47 8.55
CA LEU A 177 -11.24 2.03 8.59
C LEU A 177 -12.60 1.31 8.53
N LYS A 178 -12.66 0.13 7.91
CA LYS A 178 -13.90 -0.66 7.93
C LYS A 178 -14.17 -1.18 9.33
N VAL A 179 -15.36 -0.86 9.86
CA VAL A 179 -15.85 -1.39 11.15
C VAL A 179 -15.82 -2.91 11.14
N GLY A 180 -15.32 -3.51 12.22
CA GLY A 180 -15.21 -4.96 12.38
C GLY A 180 -14.11 -5.64 11.55
N SER A 181 -13.28 -4.89 10.81
CA SER A 181 -12.20 -5.47 9.99
C SER A 181 -10.91 -5.76 10.76
N TYR A 182 -10.82 -5.37 12.03
CA TYR A 182 -9.64 -5.56 12.85
C TYR A 182 -9.21 -7.04 12.90
N ARG A 183 -7.93 -7.28 12.64
CA ARG A 183 -7.24 -8.54 12.88
C ARG A 183 -5.88 -8.23 13.48
N GLY A 184 -5.57 -8.76 14.66
CA GLY A 184 -4.33 -8.40 15.32
C GLY A 184 -4.24 -8.90 16.75
N ASN A 185 -3.06 -8.70 17.33
CA ASN A 185 -2.74 -8.99 18.73
C ASN A 185 -2.19 -7.75 19.47
N ALA A 186 -2.36 -6.55 18.89
CA ALA A 186 -1.93 -5.27 19.46
C ALA A 186 -2.92 -4.64 20.46
N GLY A 187 -4.06 -5.29 20.73
CA GLY A 187 -5.14 -4.75 21.58
C GLY A 187 -6.31 -4.20 20.75
N LYS A 188 -7.51 -4.15 21.36
CA LYS A 188 -8.78 -3.76 20.71
C LYS A 188 -9.51 -2.62 21.44
N ASP A 189 -8.84 -1.95 22.37
CA ASP A 189 -9.49 -1.11 23.37
C ASP A 189 -9.72 0.33 22.89
#